data_AF-A0A966T9N7-F1
#
_entry.id   AF-A0A966T9N7-F1
#
_cell.length_a   1.000
_cell.length_b   1.000
_cell.length_c   1.000
_cell.angle_alpha   90.00
_cell.angle_beta   90.00
_cell.angle_gamma   90.00
#
_symmetry.space_group_name_H-M   'P 1'
#
loop_
_entity.id
_entity.type
_entity.pdbx_description
1 polymer ?
#
loop_
_entity_poly.entity_id
_entity_poly.type
_entity_poly.pdbx_seq_one_letter_code
_entity_poly.pdbx_strand_id
1 'polypeptide(L)'
;MVGSAPWVNAQPGERTAAERAWQLAKQTGSNFNFEFRLWQPSGEVTWVLVSLQAKKDNANRVSGYIGTAHDVTQAVTRRVLSEQLIGLLDASHDAILVFDRVGALMFANDYAQQLVGTSETPDLKDSAVQTFVQAIRDQIPRELISSTTSNRWQGEVGFRGADSIMRTLDVVLQIVRDSNGTIEHYSAIARDITESKQTQEELQRQATHDALTNLPNRVLFLRKLSEALDRSRTLKRGVTVLFVDLDKLKDVNDTIGHGVGDQLIVNMAKRLVSATRPSDVVARIGGDEFVILCDGLGDEQVALDVANRMRAAVTGQQILQGFEIETSASIGIAMANAALLSEMSSSDAAVTLLHHADSAMYRAKQRGRGRCEMYSEEMSANAREKSALSSQLERALATDQLFLVYQPVVSTHTGRTVGAEALLRWQHPDRGVLTPPVFLALAEESGLIGPIGDWVTRQACNDMRNWLDRNEIDGSFVMHINVSARQLGDATFVERTMAALHDAKLEPHQLDLEVTETTLLDDKGS
;
A
#
# COMPACT_ATOMS: atom_id res chain seq x y z
N MET A 1 59.84 23.37 -61.78
CA MET A 1 58.60 22.56 -61.70
C MET A 1 57.85 23.02 -60.47
N VAL A 2 56.68 23.63 -60.65
CA VAL A 2 55.82 24.04 -59.52
C VAL A 2 55.28 22.76 -58.89
N GLY A 3 55.64 22.49 -57.64
CA GLY A 3 55.18 21.31 -56.92
C GLY A 3 53.65 21.26 -56.87
N SER A 4 53.08 20.05 -56.84
CA SER A 4 51.65 19.85 -56.61
C SER A 4 51.21 20.55 -55.31
N ALA A 5 49.98 21.06 -55.28
CA ALA A 5 49.48 21.73 -54.09
C ALA A 5 49.44 20.73 -52.91
N PRO A 6 49.82 21.13 -51.69
CA PRO A 6 49.91 20.22 -50.53
C PRO A 6 48.60 19.47 -50.21
N TRP A 7 47.45 20.03 -50.57
CA TRP A 7 46.10 19.47 -50.32
C TRP A 7 45.53 18.65 -51.49
N VAL A 8 46.32 18.33 -52.53
CA VAL A 8 45.87 17.48 -53.65
C VAL A 8 45.42 16.09 -53.17
N ASN A 9 46.06 15.58 -52.12
CA ASN A 9 45.76 14.29 -51.48
C ASN A 9 44.83 14.44 -50.25
N ALA A 10 44.22 15.61 -50.06
CA ALA A 10 43.23 15.82 -49.01
C ALA A 10 41.92 15.09 -49.35
N GLN A 11 41.06 14.84 -48.36
CA GLN A 11 39.72 14.32 -48.62
C GLN A 11 38.94 15.25 -49.58
N PRO A 12 38.09 14.73 -50.50
CA PRO A 12 37.45 15.53 -51.56
C PRO A 12 36.70 16.78 -51.06
N GLY A 13 36.00 16.66 -49.92
CA GLY A 13 35.28 17.79 -49.30
C GLY A 13 36.22 18.87 -48.74
N GLU A 14 37.31 18.46 -48.11
CA GLU A 14 38.31 19.37 -47.51
C GLU A 14 39.22 19.99 -48.57
N ARG A 15 39.51 19.26 -49.66
CA ARG A 15 40.23 19.77 -50.82
C ARG A 15 39.54 21.00 -51.42
N THR A 16 38.22 20.92 -51.59
CA THR A 16 37.43 22.00 -52.17
C THR A 16 37.40 23.24 -51.25
N ALA A 17 37.43 23.04 -49.94
CA ALA A 17 37.52 24.12 -48.95
C ALA A 17 38.93 24.75 -48.93
N ALA A 18 39.99 23.93 -48.97
CA ALA A 18 41.38 24.36 -49.04
C ALA A 18 41.67 25.15 -50.33
N GLU A 19 41.18 24.69 -51.48
CA GLU A 19 41.32 25.40 -52.76
C GLU A 19 40.64 26.78 -52.74
N ARG A 20 39.44 26.88 -52.15
CA ARG A 20 38.76 28.17 -51.98
C ARG A 20 39.53 29.12 -51.06
N ALA A 21 39.97 28.63 -49.89
CA ALA A 21 40.78 29.41 -48.96
C ALA A 21 42.11 29.87 -49.59
N TRP A 22 42.72 29.05 -50.45
CA TRP A 22 43.93 29.39 -51.17
C TRP A 22 43.71 30.46 -52.25
N GLN A 23 42.62 30.37 -53.01
CA GLN A 23 42.28 31.41 -54.00
C GLN A 23 42.04 32.76 -53.33
N LEU A 24 41.36 32.77 -52.18
CA LEU A 24 41.15 33.98 -51.40
C LEU A 24 42.49 34.57 -50.93
N ALA A 25 43.37 33.76 -50.33
CA ALA A 25 44.68 34.20 -49.87
C ALA A 25 45.53 34.81 -51.00
N LYS A 26 45.48 34.23 -52.22
CA LYS A 26 46.16 34.79 -53.40
C LYS A 26 45.59 36.14 -53.85
N GLN A 27 44.28 36.32 -53.78
CA GLN A 27 43.62 37.57 -54.19
C GLN A 27 43.89 38.71 -53.20
N THR A 28 43.92 38.41 -51.90
CA THR A 28 44.14 39.39 -50.83
C THR A 28 45.62 39.60 -50.51
N GLY A 29 46.50 38.71 -51.00
CA GLY A 29 47.92 38.69 -50.63
C GLY A 29 48.17 38.37 -49.15
N SER A 30 47.23 37.67 -48.50
CA SER A 30 47.29 37.30 -47.09
C SER A 30 47.94 35.92 -46.89
N ASN A 31 48.30 35.63 -45.64
CA ASN A 31 48.75 34.29 -45.27
C ASN A 31 47.62 33.27 -45.45
N PHE A 32 47.99 32.01 -45.69
CA PHE A 32 47.08 30.87 -45.80
C PHE A 32 47.40 29.88 -44.69
N ASN A 33 46.45 29.63 -43.80
CA ASN A 33 46.55 28.59 -42.77
C ASN A 33 45.33 27.68 -42.92
N PHE A 34 45.54 26.38 -43.11
CA PHE A 34 44.44 25.43 -43.28
C PHE A 34 44.79 24.05 -42.71
N GLU A 35 43.91 23.52 -41.85
CA GLU A 35 43.99 22.17 -41.30
C GLU A 35 43.16 21.22 -42.17
N PHE A 36 43.74 20.10 -42.58
CA PHE A 36 43.01 19.07 -43.35
C PHE A 36 43.58 17.68 -43.13
N ARG A 37 42.79 16.66 -43.48
CA ARG A 37 43.15 15.25 -43.43
C ARG A 37 43.82 14.83 -44.73
N LEU A 38 45.03 14.29 -44.63
CA LEU A 38 45.80 13.74 -45.72
C LEU A 38 45.80 12.22 -45.64
N TRP A 39 45.47 11.55 -46.75
CA TRP A 39 45.62 10.10 -46.87
C TRP A 39 47.08 9.75 -47.15
N GLN A 40 47.68 8.97 -46.25
CA GLN A 40 48.97 8.38 -46.52
C GLN A 40 48.83 7.19 -47.49
N PRO A 41 49.88 6.85 -48.27
CA PRO A 41 49.90 5.65 -49.11
C PRO A 41 49.67 4.34 -48.33
N SER A 42 49.92 4.35 -47.02
CA SER A 42 49.65 3.24 -46.09
C SER A 42 48.15 3.05 -45.77
N GLY A 43 47.28 3.99 -46.17
CA GLY A 43 45.86 4.01 -45.81
C GLY A 43 45.56 4.73 -44.48
N GLU A 44 46.59 5.20 -43.77
CA GLU A 44 46.44 5.98 -42.54
C GLU A 44 46.07 7.45 -42.84
N VAL A 45 45.28 8.06 -41.96
CA VAL A 45 44.87 9.46 -42.08
C VAL A 45 45.67 10.32 -41.09
N THR A 46 46.34 11.34 -41.61
CA THR A 46 47.13 12.30 -40.83
C THR A 46 46.53 13.68 -40.95
N TRP A 47 46.38 14.39 -39.84
CA TRP A 47 46.03 15.81 -39.87
C TRP A 47 47.27 16.64 -40.13
N VAL A 48 47.20 17.50 -41.16
CA VAL A 48 48.28 18.39 -41.52
C VAL A 48 47.78 19.83 -41.46
N LEU A 49 48.51 20.67 -40.74
CA LEU A 49 48.36 22.12 -40.78
C LEU A 49 49.36 22.67 -41.79
N VAL A 50 48.86 23.25 -42.88
CA VAL A 50 49.69 23.96 -43.85
C VAL A 50 49.58 25.46 -43.59
N SER A 51 50.73 26.09 -43.33
CA SER A 51 50.85 27.53 -43.08
C SER A 51 51.76 28.15 -44.14
N LEU A 52 51.21 28.98 -45.03
CA LEU A 52 51.92 29.68 -46.10
C LEU A 52 51.88 31.19 -45.86
N GLN A 53 53.05 31.82 -45.84
CA GLN A 53 53.20 33.27 -45.74
C GLN A 53 53.51 33.88 -47.11
N ALA A 54 52.89 35.02 -47.40
CA ALA A 54 53.12 35.75 -48.64
C ALA A 54 54.50 36.45 -48.61
N LYS A 55 55.41 36.03 -49.48
CA LYS A 55 56.68 36.73 -49.72
C LYS A 55 56.43 37.88 -50.69
N LYS A 56 56.80 39.09 -50.29
CA LYS A 56 56.65 40.30 -51.11
C LYS A 56 57.99 40.75 -51.68
N ASP A 57 57.97 41.33 -52.87
CA ASP A 57 59.13 41.98 -53.49
C ASP A 57 59.37 43.39 -52.93
N ASN A 58 60.44 44.05 -53.39
CA ASN A 58 60.79 45.41 -52.98
C ASN A 58 59.74 46.47 -53.38
N ALA A 59 58.76 46.13 -54.22
CA ALA A 59 57.63 46.96 -54.59
C ALA A 59 56.35 46.59 -53.80
N ASN A 60 56.48 45.79 -52.73
CA ASN A 60 55.41 45.30 -51.86
C ASN A 60 54.35 44.44 -52.57
N ARG A 61 54.68 43.85 -53.73
CA ARG A 61 53.83 42.91 -54.47
C ARG A 61 54.19 41.49 -54.10
N VAL A 62 53.20 40.61 -53.97
CA VAL A 62 53.45 39.21 -53.61
C VAL A 62 54.23 38.51 -54.73
N SER A 63 55.50 38.21 -54.46
CA SER A 63 56.42 37.52 -55.38
C SER A 63 56.35 35.99 -55.25
N GLY A 64 55.78 35.48 -54.16
CA GLY A 64 55.61 34.04 -53.94
C GLY A 64 55.07 33.74 -52.55
N TYR A 65 54.95 32.45 -52.22
CA TYR A 65 54.57 31.99 -50.88
C TYR A 65 55.61 31.01 -50.36
N ILE A 66 55.97 31.14 -49.08
CA ILE A 66 56.84 30.21 -48.38
C ILE A 66 56.08 29.71 -47.18
N GLY A 67 56.15 28.42 -46.88
CA GLY A 67 55.43 27.89 -45.75
C GLY A 67 55.91 26.54 -45.29
N THR A 68 55.30 26.10 -44.19
CA THR A 68 55.57 24.83 -43.54
C THR A 68 54.30 23.98 -43.51
N ALA A 69 54.50 22.67 -43.46
CA ALA A 69 53.46 21.70 -43.18
C ALA A 69 53.85 20.97 -41.89
N HIS A 70 52.98 21.01 -40.90
CA HIS A 70 53.18 20.32 -39.63
C HIS A 70 52.14 19.21 -39.48
N ASP A 71 52.59 18.02 -39.09
CA ASP A 71 51.68 16.99 -38.60
C ASP A 71 51.10 17.43 -37.26
N VAL A 72 49.78 17.58 -37.21
CA VAL A 72 49.01 17.99 -36.04
C VAL A 72 48.05 16.90 -35.57
N THR A 73 48.22 15.66 -36.04
CA THR A 73 47.34 14.52 -35.74
C THR A 73 47.15 14.33 -34.23
N GLN A 74 48.24 14.32 -33.45
CA GLN A 74 48.13 14.17 -32.00
C GLN A 74 47.40 15.34 -31.33
N ALA A 75 47.62 16.57 -31.80
CA ALA A 75 47.00 17.76 -31.23
C ALA A 75 45.49 17.81 -31.52
N VAL A 76 45.09 17.53 -32.77
CA VAL A 76 43.68 17.47 -33.18
C VAL A 76 42.96 16.31 -32.51
N THR A 77 43.56 15.12 -32.45
CA THR A 77 42.97 13.97 -31.76
C THR A 77 42.78 14.24 -30.27
N ARG A 78 43.73 14.90 -29.59
CA ARG A 78 43.56 15.32 -28.20
C ARG A 78 42.44 16.35 -28.02
N ARG A 79 42.35 17.34 -28.92
CA ARG A 79 41.27 18.34 -28.91
C ARG A 79 39.90 17.67 -29.04
N VAL A 80 39.72 16.83 -30.06
CA VAL A 80 38.46 16.12 -30.31
C VAL A 80 38.11 15.17 -29.17
N LEU A 81 39.08 14.42 -28.63
CA LEU A 81 38.85 13.55 -27.48
C LEU A 81 38.44 14.36 -26.24
N SER A 82 39.06 15.51 -26.00
CA SER A 82 38.68 16.40 -24.90
C SER A 82 37.25 16.91 -25.05
N GLU A 83 36.86 17.34 -26.25
CA GLU A 83 35.49 17.78 -26.56
C GLU A 83 34.48 16.63 -26.36
N GLN A 84 34.83 15.41 -26.78
CA GLN A 84 33.99 14.23 -26.57
C GLN A 84 33.86 13.86 -25.08
N LEU A 85 34.95 13.93 -24.31
CA LEU A 85 34.91 13.68 -22.87
C LEU A 85 34.05 14.70 -22.14
N ILE A 86 34.16 16.00 -22.47
CA ILE A 86 33.29 17.05 -21.92
C ILE A 86 31.83 16.76 -22.27
N GLY A 87 31.52 16.46 -23.54
CA GLY A 87 30.16 16.12 -23.96
C GLY A 87 29.58 14.89 -23.26
N LEU A 88 30.41 13.89 -22.92
CA LEU A 88 29.99 12.74 -22.12
C LEU A 88 29.72 13.11 -20.65
N LEU A 89 30.51 14.02 -20.08
CA LEU A 89 30.30 14.52 -18.72
C LEU A 89 29.03 15.37 -18.64
N ASP A 90 28.70 16.16 -19.66
CA ASP A 90 27.48 16.98 -19.72
C ASP A 90 26.21 16.14 -19.96
N ALA A 91 26.33 14.99 -20.63
CA ALA A 91 25.23 14.03 -20.74
C ALA A 91 24.92 13.29 -19.41
N SER A 92 25.80 13.39 -18.41
CA SER A 92 25.61 12.77 -17.10
C SER A 92 24.53 13.49 -16.29
N HIS A 93 23.74 12.71 -15.56
CA HIS A 93 22.78 13.22 -14.56
C HIS A 93 23.38 13.29 -13.15
N ASP A 94 24.68 13.01 -13.02
CA ASP A 94 25.44 13.26 -11.80
C ASP A 94 26.16 14.61 -11.93
N ALA A 95 26.20 15.38 -10.85
CA ALA A 95 26.91 16.65 -10.81
C ALA A 95 28.41 16.39 -10.66
N ILE A 96 29.19 16.79 -11.66
CA ILE A 96 30.63 16.57 -11.71
C ILE A 96 31.33 17.91 -11.57
N LEU A 97 32.13 18.04 -10.51
CA LEU A 97 32.79 19.28 -10.12
C LEU A 97 34.28 19.00 -9.90
N VAL A 98 35.14 19.85 -10.47
CA VAL A 98 36.58 19.82 -10.21
C VAL A 98 37.00 21.13 -9.59
N PHE A 99 37.75 21.08 -8.51
CA PHE A 99 38.25 22.24 -7.78
C PHE A 99 39.77 22.22 -7.73
N ASP A 100 40.39 23.39 -7.76
CA ASP A 100 41.84 23.51 -7.54
C ASP A 100 42.21 23.21 -6.08
N ARG A 101 43.52 23.21 -5.80
CA ARG A 101 44.06 22.99 -4.44
C ARG A 101 43.57 23.98 -3.36
N VAL A 102 43.05 25.14 -3.74
CA VAL A 102 42.54 26.18 -2.82
C VAL A 102 41.01 26.06 -2.65
N GLY A 103 40.34 25.33 -3.55
CA GLY A 103 38.90 25.10 -3.57
C GLY A 103 38.15 25.96 -4.60
N ALA A 104 38.86 26.61 -5.54
CA ALA A 104 38.23 27.34 -6.64
C ALA A 104 37.76 26.37 -7.72
N LEU A 105 36.58 26.61 -8.28
CA LEU A 105 35.98 25.76 -9.30
C LEU A 105 36.78 25.84 -10.62
N MET A 106 37.27 24.69 -11.09
CA MET A 106 37.96 24.54 -12.38
C MET A 106 37.04 24.01 -13.48
N PHE A 107 36.11 23.13 -13.12
CA PHE A 107 35.16 22.52 -14.06
C PHE A 107 33.85 22.16 -13.36
N ALA A 108 32.73 22.37 -14.05
CA ALA A 108 31.41 21.90 -13.67
C ALA A 108 30.66 21.48 -14.94
N ASN A 109 30.18 20.24 -14.99
CA ASN A 109 29.30 19.81 -16.08
C ASN A 109 27.93 20.51 -16.01
N ASP A 110 27.18 20.50 -17.10
CA ASP A 110 25.88 21.19 -17.21
C ASP A 110 24.93 20.90 -16.04
N TYR A 111 24.83 19.64 -15.62
CA TYR A 111 23.98 19.25 -14.49
C TYR A 111 24.47 19.84 -13.16
N ALA A 112 25.78 19.86 -12.90
CA ALA A 112 26.33 20.53 -11.71
C ALA A 112 26.04 22.03 -11.72
N GLN A 113 26.09 22.67 -12.89
CA GLN A 113 25.76 24.09 -13.01
C GLN A 113 24.30 24.37 -12.65
N GLN A 114 23.38 23.51 -13.09
CA GLN A 114 21.96 23.60 -12.75
C GLN A 114 21.70 23.31 -11.26
N LEU A 115 22.32 22.26 -10.71
CA LEU A 115 22.12 21.81 -9.33
C LEU A 115 22.69 22.81 -8.30
N VAL A 116 23.91 23.28 -8.52
CA VAL A 116 24.64 24.18 -7.60
C VAL A 116 24.34 25.65 -7.91
N GLY A 117 23.89 25.96 -9.13
CA GLY A 117 23.52 27.31 -9.56
C GLY A 117 24.70 28.15 -10.05
N THR A 118 25.65 27.55 -10.77
CA THR A 118 26.77 28.30 -11.39
C THR A 118 26.38 28.84 -12.76
N SER A 119 26.92 30.00 -13.12
CA SER A 119 26.86 30.55 -14.47
C SER A 119 28.28 30.74 -14.98
N GLU A 120 28.51 30.64 -16.28
CA GLU A 120 29.82 30.89 -16.92
C GLU A 120 30.37 32.31 -16.71
N THR A 121 29.58 33.23 -16.14
CA THR A 121 29.99 34.61 -15.86
C THR A 121 30.46 34.78 -14.40
N PRO A 122 31.69 35.26 -14.14
CA PRO A 122 32.35 35.10 -12.83
C PRO A 122 31.87 36.00 -11.68
N ASP A 123 30.74 36.71 -11.81
CA ASP A 123 30.59 37.94 -11.04
C ASP A 123 29.49 38.01 -9.99
N LEU A 124 28.69 36.96 -9.70
CA LEU A 124 27.74 37.04 -8.56
C LEU A 124 27.13 35.72 -8.00
N LYS A 125 27.59 34.51 -8.39
CA LYS A 125 27.06 33.23 -7.86
C LYS A 125 28.10 32.26 -7.27
N ASP A 126 29.25 32.79 -6.86
CA ASP A 126 30.32 32.01 -6.21
C ASP A 126 29.95 31.53 -4.79
N SER A 127 28.95 32.14 -4.16
CA SER A 127 28.54 31.79 -2.79
C SER A 127 27.87 30.41 -2.69
N ALA A 128 27.13 29.96 -3.71
CA ALA A 128 26.44 28.67 -3.70
C ALA A 128 27.44 27.51 -3.88
N VAL A 129 28.43 27.69 -4.75
CA VAL A 129 29.57 26.76 -4.90
C VAL A 129 30.38 26.71 -3.62
N GLN A 130 30.69 27.86 -3.03
CA GLN A 130 31.40 27.90 -1.75
C GLN A 130 30.59 27.23 -0.63
N THR A 131 29.27 27.39 -0.61
CA THR A 131 28.40 26.71 0.36
C THR A 131 28.38 25.20 0.14
N PHE A 132 28.34 24.74 -1.11
CA PHE A 132 28.43 23.32 -1.46
C PHE A 132 29.79 22.73 -1.06
N VAL A 133 30.88 23.41 -1.41
CA VAL A 133 32.26 23.02 -1.04
C VAL A 133 32.42 23.02 0.48
N GLN A 134 31.83 23.99 1.20
CA GLN A 134 31.87 24.05 2.64
C GLN A 134 31.08 22.90 3.28
N ALA A 135 29.87 22.60 2.78
CA ALA A 135 29.04 21.50 3.26
C ALA A 135 29.75 20.14 3.11
N ILE A 136 30.49 19.95 2.01
CA ILE A 136 31.36 18.77 1.84
C ILE A 136 32.54 18.84 2.80
N ARG A 137 33.28 19.97 2.86
CA ARG A 137 34.46 20.13 3.74
C ARG A 137 34.15 19.87 5.21
N ASP A 138 32.98 20.26 5.68
CA ASP A 138 32.56 20.07 7.08
C ASP A 138 32.31 18.58 7.40
N GLN A 139 32.02 17.75 6.40
CA GLN A 139 31.80 16.31 6.56
C GLN A 139 33.02 15.43 6.24
N ILE A 140 34.02 15.97 5.54
CA ILE A 140 35.26 15.24 5.28
C ILE A 140 36.05 15.05 6.59
N PRO A 141 36.42 13.81 6.96
CA PRO A 141 37.32 13.59 8.09
C PRO A 141 38.66 14.31 7.84
N ARG A 142 39.14 15.09 8.83
CA ARG A 142 40.44 15.80 8.74
C ARG A 142 41.60 14.86 8.39
N GLU A 143 41.50 13.60 8.84
CA GLU A 143 42.44 12.52 8.59
C GLU A 143 42.60 12.20 7.10
N LEU A 144 41.56 12.38 6.28
CA LEU A 144 41.59 12.15 4.84
C LEU A 144 42.44 13.21 4.11
N ILE A 145 42.43 14.44 4.61
CA ILE A 145 43.21 15.57 4.05
C ILE A 145 44.69 15.37 4.37
N SER A 146 45.00 14.91 5.59
CA SER A 146 46.36 14.66 6.08
C SER A 146 46.96 13.30 5.69
N SER A 147 46.14 12.35 5.25
CA SER A 147 46.58 11.00 4.88
C SER A 147 47.21 10.96 3.48
N THR A 148 48.27 10.17 3.34
CA THR A 148 48.91 9.86 2.05
C THR A 148 48.40 8.54 1.44
N THR A 149 47.59 7.77 2.18
CA THR A 149 47.10 6.45 1.76
C THR A 149 45.62 6.44 1.35
N SER A 150 44.82 7.42 1.77
CA SER A 150 43.41 7.53 1.38
C SER A 150 43.13 8.84 0.64
N ASN A 151 42.64 8.71 -0.59
CA ASN A 151 42.33 9.82 -1.48
C ASN A 151 40.85 9.87 -1.85
N ARG A 152 39.99 9.09 -1.19
CA ARG A 152 38.56 8.98 -1.55
C ARG A 152 37.68 9.03 -0.31
N TRP A 153 36.65 9.85 -0.37
CA TRP A 153 35.57 9.91 0.60
C TRP A 153 34.23 9.73 -0.10
N GLN A 154 33.29 9.11 0.61
CA GLN A 154 31.90 8.99 0.17
C GLN A 154 30.99 9.25 1.36
N GLY A 155 29.93 10.03 1.14
CA GLY A 155 28.96 10.33 2.17
C GLY A 155 27.74 11.09 1.64
N GLU A 156 26.70 11.15 2.47
CA GLU A 156 25.47 11.83 2.14
C GLU A 156 25.45 13.25 2.72
N VAL A 157 25.25 14.24 1.85
CA VAL A 157 25.23 15.65 2.22
C VAL A 157 23.85 16.23 1.93
N GLY A 158 23.25 16.87 2.95
CA GLY A 158 22.08 17.71 2.75
C GLY A 158 22.50 19.03 2.11
N PHE A 159 22.00 19.33 0.92
CA PHE A 159 22.32 20.56 0.20
C PHE A 159 21.06 21.33 -0.16
N ARG A 160 21.08 22.63 0.05
CA ARG A 160 20.04 23.54 -0.43
C ARG A 160 20.54 24.22 -1.70
N GLY A 161 19.96 23.84 -2.83
CA GLY A 161 20.32 24.42 -4.12
C GLY A 161 19.89 25.88 -4.25
N ALA A 162 20.23 26.50 -5.39
CA ALA A 162 19.86 27.88 -5.69
C ALA A 162 18.34 28.12 -5.76
N ASP A 163 17.57 27.06 -6.01
CA ASP A 163 16.10 27.03 -6.00
C ASP A 163 15.49 26.91 -4.58
N SER A 164 16.33 26.93 -3.54
CA SER A 164 15.94 26.76 -2.12
C SER A 164 15.33 25.39 -1.77
N ILE A 165 15.37 24.42 -2.68
CA ILE A 165 14.91 23.05 -2.42
C ILE A 165 16.00 22.28 -1.67
N MET A 166 15.62 21.61 -0.58
CA MET A 166 16.51 20.70 0.14
C MET A 166 16.64 19.38 -0.63
N ARG A 167 17.88 19.01 -0.94
CA ARG A 167 18.24 17.75 -1.60
C ARG A 167 19.17 16.93 -0.72
N THR A 168 19.12 15.61 -0.89
CA THR A 168 20.11 14.69 -0.34
C THR A 168 21.02 14.24 -1.47
N LEU A 169 22.31 14.55 -1.37
CA LEU A 169 23.31 14.23 -2.37
C LEU A 169 24.21 13.12 -1.86
N ASP A 170 24.36 12.02 -2.62
CA ASP A 170 25.44 11.05 -2.41
C ASP A 170 26.69 11.59 -3.11
N VAL A 171 27.68 11.98 -2.33
CA VAL A 171 28.88 12.67 -2.81
C VAL A 171 30.07 11.74 -2.69
N VAL A 172 30.72 11.49 -3.83
CA VAL A 172 32.04 10.87 -3.89
C VAL A 172 33.07 11.97 -4.16
N LEU A 173 33.95 12.19 -3.19
CA LEU A 173 35.08 13.11 -3.31
C LEU A 173 36.37 12.32 -3.53
N GLN A 174 37.14 12.72 -4.54
CA GLN A 174 38.45 12.20 -4.85
C GLN A 174 39.50 13.32 -4.78
N ILE A 175 40.57 13.08 -4.02
CA ILE A 175 41.72 13.96 -3.92
C ILE A 175 42.77 13.48 -4.91
N VAL A 176 43.11 14.32 -5.90
CA VAL A 176 44.15 14.00 -6.87
C VAL A 176 45.45 14.68 -6.45
N ARG A 177 46.53 13.91 -6.44
CA ARG A 177 47.84 14.33 -5.96
C ARG A 177 48.89 14.16 -7.04
N ASP A 178 49.88 15.05 -7.05
CA ASP A 178 51.02 14.98 -7.95
C ASP A 178 52.02 13.88 -7.54
N SER A 179 53.10 13.73 -8.31
CA SER A 179 54.19 12.77 -8.03
C SER A 179 54.91 13.02 -6.71
N ASN A 180 54.77 14.21 -6.12
CA ASN A 180 55.38 14.61 -4.85
C ASN A 180 54.42 14.43 -3.65
N GLY A 181 53.20 13.93 -3.88
CA GLY A 181 52.16 13.76 -2.85
C GLY A 181 51.41 15.04 -2.50
N THR A 182 51.66 16.14 -3.23
CA THR A 182 50.96 17.42 -3.05
C THR A 182 49.59 17.34 -3.73
N ILE A 183 48.57 17.93 -3.11
CA ILE A 183 47.23 17.99 -3.72
C ILE A 183 47.28 18.87 -4.97
N GLU A 184 46.92 18.29 -6.10
CA GLU A 184 46.82 18.97 -7.38
C GLU A 184 45.42 19.58 -7.54
N HIS A 185 44.38 18.76 -7.34
CA HIS A 185 42.98 19.17 -7.43
C HIS A 185 42.07 18.20 -6.66
N TYR A 186 40.81 18.60 -6.48
CA TYR A 186 39.73 17.78 -5.95
C TYR A 186 38.72 17.52 -7.05
N SER A 187 38.23 16.28 -7.15
CA SER A 187 37.12 15.91 -8.04
C SER A 187 35.97 15.40 -7.19
N ALA A 188 34.77 15.93 -7.41
CA ALA A 188 33.57 15.52 -6.71
C ALA A 188 32.51 15.09 -7.73
N ILE A 189 31.90 13.94 -7.48
CA ILE A 189 30.69 13.48 -8.17
C ILE A 189 29.58 13.49 -7.12
N ALA A 190 28.51 14.23 -7.38
CA ALA A 190 27.35 14.32 -6.49
C ALA A 190 26.10 13.84 -7.23
N ARG A 191 25.48 12.79 -6.72
CA ARG A 191 24.23 12.25 -7.25
C ARG A 191 23.07 12.72 -6.39
N ASP A 192 22.04 13.29 -7.00
CA ASP A 192 20.79 13.58 -6.30
C ASP A 192 20.02 12.29 -6.05
N ILE A 193 19.95 11.87 -4.78
CA ILE A 193 19.22 10.66 -4.36
C ILE A 193 17.91 11.00 -3.65
N THR A 194 17.46 12.27 -3.73
CA THR A 194 16.27 12.76 -3.01
C THR A 194 15.01 11.99 -3.39
N GLU A 195 14.73 11.85 -4.68
CA GLU A 195 13.57 11.12 -5.19
C GLU A 195 13.62 9.63 -4.82
N SER A 196 14.81 9.02 -4.93
CA SER A 196 15.00 7.61 -4.57
C SER A 196 14.72 7.39 -3.08
N LYS A 197 15.21 8.27 -2.21
CA LYS A 197 14.93 8.20 -0.77
C LYS A 197 13.46 8.44 -0.44
N GLN A 198 12.84 9.46 -1.02
CA GLN A 198 11.42 9.73 -0.83
C GLN A 198 10.56 8.54 -1.27
N THR A 199 10.90 7.93 -2.41
CA THR A 199 10.23 6.73 -2.92
C THR A 199 10.45 5.55 -1.97
N GLN A 200 11.67 5.36 -1.46
CA GLN A 200 11.97 4.29 -0.51
C GLN A 200 11.22 4.48 0.81
N GLU A 201 11.18 5.70 1.35
CA GLU A 201 10.43 6.04 2.56
C GLU A 201 8.93 5.82 2.36
N GLU A 202 8.38 6.24 1.23
CA GLU A 202 6.97 6.03 0.91
C GLU A 202 6.63 4.56 0.70
N LEU A 203 7.48 3.79 0.01
CA LEU A 203 7.33 2.33 -0.12
C LEU A 203 7.38 1.65 1.24
N GLN A 204 8.31 2.06 2.11
CA GLN A 204 8.42 1.53 3.46
C GLN A 204 7.18 1.89 4.30
N ARG A 205 6.65 3.11 4.14
CA ARG A 205 5.43 3.56 4.79
C ARG A 205 4.23 2.75 4.31
N GLN A 206 4.04 2.59 3.00
CA GLN A 206 2.96 1.76 2.41
C GLN A 206 3.03 0.30 2.83
N ALA A 207 4.23 -0.26 2.97
CA ALA A 207 4.41 -1.63 3.45
C ALA A 207 4.01 -1.82 4.92
N THR A 208 4.00 -0.74 5.72
CA THR A 208 3.86 -0.82 7.19
C THR A 208 2.69 -0.02 7.77
N HIS A 209 2.05 0.85 6.99
CA HIS A 209 0.96 1.72 7.43
C HIS A 209 -0.24 1.64 6.47
N ASP A 210 -1.43 1.88 7.01
CA ASP A 210 -2.68 2.02 6.27
C ASP A 210 -2.74 3.39 5.58
N ALA A 211 -3.06 3.42 4.29
CA ALA A 211 -3.02 4.64 3.48
C ALA A 211 -4.06 5.69 3.90
N LEU A 212 -5.22 5.25 4.42
CA LEU A 212 -6.32 6.15 4.78
C LEU A 212 -6.12 6.78 6.17
N THR A 213 -5.74 5.97 7.16
CA THR A 213 -5.63 6.41 8.55
C THR A 213 -4.21 6.78 8.98
N ASN A 214 -3.19 6.39 8.18
CA ASN A 214 -1.77 6.47 8.52
C ASN A 214 -1.40 5.73 9.82
N LEU A 215 -2.27 4.84 10.31
CA LEU A 215 -1.96 3.93 11.41
C LEU A 215 -1.11 2.77 10.90
N PRO A 216 -0.36 2.08 11.77
CA PRO A 216 0.20 0.77 11.47
C PRO A 216 -0.82 -0.15 10.77
N ASN A 217 -0.36 -0.87 9.76
CA ASN A 217 -1.16 -1.91 9.11
C ASN A 217 -0.98 -3.26 9.84
N ARG A 218 -1.65 -4.31 9.34
CA ARG A 218 -1.53 -5.68 9.89
C ARG A 218 -0.09 -6.18 10.00
N VAL A 219 0.77 -5.87 9.02
CA VAL A 219 2.17 -6.32 9.00
C VAL A 219 2.95 -5.68 10.15
N LEU A 220 2.86 -4.36 10.29
CA LEU A 220 3.54 -3.66 11.38
C LEU A 220 2.99 -4.05 12.76
N PHE A 221 1.67 -4.24 12.86
CA PHE A 221 1.03 -4.68 14.09
C PHE A 221 1.54 -6.04 14.56
N LEU A 222 1.54 -7.06 13.68
CA LEU A 222 2.00 -8.41 14.03
C LEU A 222 3.48 -8.41 14.43
N ARG A 223 4.32 -7.61 13.76
CA ARG A 223 5.72 -7.43 14.15
C ARG A 223 5.83 -6.85 15.57
N LYS A 224 5.07 -5.78 15.87
CA LYS A 224 5.07 -5.13 17.19
C LYS A 224 4.53 -6.04 18.29
N LEU A 225 3.51 -6.83 17.98
CA LEU A 225 2.93 -7.82 18.90
C LEU A 225 3.93 -8.94 19.19
N SER A 226 4.60 -9.48 18.16
CA SER A 226 5.67 -10.48 18.33
C SER A 226 6.80 -9.94 19.23
N GLU A 227 7.26 -8.71 18.98
CA GLU A 227 8.26 -8.04 19.82
C GLU A 227 7.78 -7.88 21.28
N ALA A 228 6.50 -7.58 21.50
CA ALA A 228 5.93 -7.44 22.84
C ALA A 228 5.82 -8.80 23.56
N LEU A 229 5.44 -9.86 22.85
CA LEU A 229 5.39 -11.22 23.39
C LEU A 229 6.80 -11.73 23.75
N ASP A 230 7.81 -11.44 22.94
CA ASP A 230 9.21 -11.75 23.27
C ASP A 230 9.66 -11.05 24.57
N ARG A 231 9.36 -9.75 24.71
CA ARG A 231 9.63 -9.01 25.95
C ARG A 231 8.86 -9.58 27.13
N SER A 232 7.60 -9.96 26.93
CA SER A 232 6.74 -10.56 27.95
C SER A 232 7.34 -11.84 28.54
N ARG A 233 7.94 -12.72 27.71
CA ARG A 233 8.61 -13.94 28.17
C ARG A 233 9.71 -13.67 29.20
N THR A 234 10.47 -12.59 29.00
CA THR A 234 11.60 -12.26 29.87
C THR A 234 11.17 -11.41 31.07
N LEU A 235 10.25 -10.47 30.87
CA LEU A 235 9.88 -9.47 31.88
C LEU A 235 8.61 -9.82 32.66
N LYS A 236 7.94 -10.95 32.34
CA LYS A 236 6.65 -11.37 32.90
C LYS A 236 5.57 -10.26 32.87
N ARG A 237 5.59 -9.45 31.81
CA ARG A 237 4.59 -8.40 31.57
C ARG A 237 3.41 -8.96 30.79
N GLY A 238 2.19 -8.65 31.20
CA GLY A 238 1.00 -9.05 30.43
C GLY A 238 0.96 -8.38 29.06
N VAL A 239 0.45 -9.10 28.07
CA VAL A 239 0.20 -8.57 26.72
C VAL A 239 -1.25 -8.83 26.40
N THR A 240 -1.99 -7.78 26.04
CA THR A 240 -3.40 -7.87 25.67
C THR A 240 -3.62 -7.29 24.28
N VAL A 241 -4.45 -7.94 23.48
CA VAL A 241 -4.91 -7.46 22.18
C VAL A 241 -6.41 -7.19 22.25
N LEU A 242 -6.81 -6.01 21.79
CA LEU A 242 -8.21 -5.67 21.57
C LEU A 242 -8.45 -5.65 20.06
N PHE A 243 -9.48 -6.36 19.60
CA PHE A 243 -9.97 -6.31 18.23
C PHE A 243 -11.26 -5.51 18.22
N VAL A 244 -11.30 -4.42 17.44
CA VAL A 244 -12.38 -3.44 17.43
C VAL A 244 -12.97 -3.42 16.03
N ASP A 245 -14.27 -3.62 15.94
CA ASP A 245 -15.02 -3.52 14.69
C ASP A 245 -16.10 -2.45 14.82
N LEU A 246 -16.15 -1.51 13.86
CA LEU A 246 -17.16 -0.46 13.84
C LEU A 246 -18.49 -1.02 13.35
N ASP A 247 -19.50 -1.00 14.23
CA ASP A 247 -20.80 -1.55 13.88
C ASP A 247 -21.46 -0.72 12.76
N LYS A 248 -22.06 -1.39 11.77
CA LYS A 248 -22.87 -0.79 10.70
C LYS A 248 -22.14 0.19 9.78
N LEU A 249 -20.80 0.13 9.65
CA LEU A 249 -20.08 0.95 8.67
C LEU A 249 -20.56 0.69 7.24
N LYS A 250 -20.92 -0.56 6.94
CA LYS A 250 -21.50 -0.93 5.64
C LYS A 250 -22.79 -0.16 5.34
N ASP A 251 -23.70 -0.06 6.31
CA ASP A 251 -24.97 0.65 6.14
C ASP A 251 -24.73 2.15 5.85
N VAL A 252 -23.71 2.75 6.48
CA VAL A 252 -23.27 4.13 6.20
C VAL A 252 -22.74 4.26 4.76
N ASN A 253 -21.91 3.32 4.32
CA ASN A 253 -21.37 3.30 2.96
C ASN A 253 -22.47 3.14 1.91
N ASP A 254 -23.42 2.24 2.16
CA ASP A 254 -24.51 1.92 1.22
C ASP A 254 -25.54 3.06 1.14
N THR A 255 -25.75 3.80 2.24
CA THR A 255 -26.75 4.88 2.32
C THR A 255 -26.21 6.25 1.92
N ILE A 256 -25.00 6.61 2.36
CA ILE A 256 -24.44 7.97 2.23
C ILE A 256 -23.25 8.01 1.26
N GLY A 257 -22.55 6.89 1.10
CA GLY A 257 -21.43 6.72 0.18
C GLY A 257 -20.07 6.60 0.86
N HIS A 258 -19.13 5.97 0.13
CA HIS A 258 -17.79 5.64 0.63
C HIS A 258 -16.97 6.82 1.14
N GLY A 259 -17.14 8.02 0.58
CA GLY A 259 -16.40 9.22 1.04
C GLY A 259 -16.71 9.63 2.48
N VAL A 260 -17.95 9.43 2.94
CA VAL A 260 -18.35 9.68 4.34
C VAL A 260 -17.89 8.54 5.24
N GLY A 261 -17.95 7.30 4.76
CA GLY A 261 -17.40 6.14 5.47
C GLY A 261 -15.90 6.26 5.73
N ASP A 262 -15.13 6.72 4.74
CA ASP A 262 -13.69 6.95 4.89
C ASP A 262 -13.38 8.03 5.94
N GLN A 263 -14.15 9.13 5.94
CA GLN A 263 -14.02 10.17 6.99
C GLN A 263 -14.38 9.64 8.37
N LEU A 264 -15.42 8.79 8.45
CA LEU A 264 -15.82 8.15 9.68
C LEU A 264 -14.68 7.27 10.24
N ILE A 265 -14.07 6.44 9.38
CA ILE A 265 -12.91 5.62 9.72
C ILE A 265 -11.75 6.48 10.24
N VAL A 266 -11.41 7.56 9.54
CA VAL A 266 -10.33 8.48 9.94
C VAL A 266 -10.62 9.12 11.30
N ASN A 267 -11.87 9.49 11.57
CA ASN A 267 -12.25 10.05 12.87
C ASN A 267 -12.21 8.99 13.98
N MET A 268 -12.57 7.74 13.69
CA MET A 268 -12.52 6.65 14.67
C MET A 268 -11.08 6.31 15.02
N ALA A 269 -10.20 6.26 14.02
CA ALA A 269 -8.76 6.10 14.21
C ALA A 269 -8.20 7.14 15.21
N LYS A 270 -8.52 8.43 15.02
CA LYS A 270 -8.09 9.51 15.92
C LYS A 270 -8.62 9.36 17.34
N ARG A 271 -9.88 8.96 17.50
CA ARG A 271 -10.52 8.75 18.81
C ARG A 271 -9.88 7.57 19.54
N LEU A 272 -9.62 6.45 18.85
CA LEU A 272 -8.93 5.29 19.42
C LEU A 272 -7.52 5.65 19.88
N VAL A 273 -6.74 6.33 19.03
CA VAL A 273 -5.38 6.80 19.40
C VAL A 273 -5.43 7.71 20.63
N SER A 274 -6.39 8.63 20.71
CA SER A 274 -6.54 9.54 21.85
C SER A 274 -6.96 8.84 23.14
N ALA A 275 -7.63 7.68 23.05
CA ALA A 275 -8.07 6.88 24.19
C ALA A 275 -7.01 5.88 24.69
N THR A 276 -5.95 5.68 23.90
CA THR A 276 -4.79 4.83 24.22
C THR A 276 -3.66 5.55 24.93
N ARG A 277 -2.80 4.79 25.63
CA ARG A 277 -1.56 5.30 26.23
C ARG A 277 -0.47 5.38 25.17
N PRO A 278 0.58 6.20 25.36
CA PRO A 278 1.71 6.28 24.43
C PRO A 278 2.46 4.95 24.21
N SER A 279 2.34 3.99 25.15
CA SER A 279 2.93 2.65 25.04
C SER A 279 2.11 1.68 24.20
N ASP A 280 0.82 1.97 23.98
CA ASP A 280 -0.08 1.11 23.24
C ASP A 280 0.06 1.37 21.73
N VAL A 281 -0.20 0.35 20.91
CA VAL A 281 -0.14 0.48 19.45
C VAL A 281 -1.54 0.27 18.89
N VAL A 282 -2.08 1.30 18.21
CA VAL A 282 -3.31 1.20 17.43
C VAL A 282 -2.95 0.92 15.98
N ALA A 283 -3.61 -0.06 15.37
CA ALA A 283 -3.42 -0.41 13.96
C ALA A 283 -4.77 -0.62 13.28
N ARG A 284 -4.80 -0.48 11.95
CA ARG A 284 -5.96 -0.83 11.13
C ARG A 284 -5.64 -2.08 10.31
N ILE A 285 -6.52 -3.08 10.38
CA ILE A 285 -6.33 -4.36 9.69
C ILE A 285 -6.95 -4.33 8.29
N GLY A 286 -8.08 -3.64 8.15
CA GLY A 286 -8.80 -3.43 6.89
C GLY A 286 -10.23 -3.00 7.18
N GLY A 287 -10.93 -2.42 6.20
CA GLY A 287 -12.35 -2.06 6.36
C GLY A 287 -12.65 -1.21 7.60
N ASP A 288 -13.57 -1.69 8.43
CA ASP A 288 -13.99 -1.20 9.75
C ASP A 288 -13.17 -1.74 10.94
N GLU A 289 -12.14 -2.56 10.69
CA GLU A 289 -11.44 -3.31 11.72
C GLU A 289 -10.15 -2.61 12.19
N PHE A 290 -10.09 -2.37 13.50
CA PHE A 290 -8.93 -1.85 14.21
C PHE A 290 -8.46 -2.85 15.25
N VAL A 291 -7.16 -2.81 15.56
CA VAL A 291 -6.59 -3.60 16.64
C VAL A 291 -5.71 -2.74 17.52
N ILE A 292 -5.69 -3.06 18.81
CA ILE A 292 -4.94 -2.33 19.81
C ILE A 292 -4.09 -3.33 20.59
N LEU A 293 -2.79 -3.08 20.63
CA LEU A 293 -1.83 -3.80 21.47
C LEU A 293 -1.63 -3.01 22.75
N CYS A 294 -1.95 -3.61 23.89
CA CYS A 294 -1.67 -3.09 25.22
C CYS A 294 -0.51 -3.88 25.85
N ASP A 295 0.69 -3.29 25.87
CA ASP A 295 1.89 -3.85 26.50
C ASP A 295 1.90 -3.52 28.01
N GLY A 296 2.08 -4.53 28.86
CA GLY A 296 2.03 -4.42 30.31
C GLY A 296 0.63 -4.60 30.92
N LEU A 297 -0.34 -5.08 30.15
CA LEU A 297 -1.71 -5.34 30.60
C LEU A 297 -1.94 -6.85 30.80
N GLY A 298 -2.02 -7.28 32.05
CA GLY A 298 -2.11 -8.69 32.45
C GLY A 298 -3.25 -9.02 33.41
N ASP A 299 -4.12 -8.06 33.71
CA ASP A 299 -5.32 -8.27 34.53
C ASP A 299 -6.57 -8.16 33.67
N GLU A 300 -7.47 -9.14 33.79
CA GLU A 300 -8.67 -9.25 32.95
C GLU A 300 -9.65 -8.10 33.18
N GLN A 301 -9.82 -7.67 34.44
CA GLN A 301 -10.74 -6.59 34.78
C GLN A 301 -10.22 -5.26 34.23
N VAL A 302 -8.92 -5.00 34.36
CA VAL A 302 -8.31 -3.80 33.77
C VAL A 302 -8.38 -3.84 32.24
N ALA A 303 -8.24 -5.01 31.62
CA ALA A 303 -8.41 -5.16 30.18
C ALA A 303 -9.84 -4.84 29.71
N LEU A 304 -10.85 -5.30 30.44
CA LEU A 304 -12.25 -4.94 30.21
C LEU A 304 -12.52 -3.45 30.39
N ASP A 305 -11.94 -2.81 31.40
CA ASP A 305 -12.08 -1.38 31.63
C ASP A 305 -11.46 -0.56 30.50
N VAL A 306 -10.27 -0.98 30.02
CA VAL A 306 -9.62 -0.37 28.85
C VAL A 306 -10.49 -0.54 27.61
N ALA A 307 -11.01 -1.73 27.35
CA ALA A 307 -11.89 -1.99 26.21
C ALA A 307 -13.17 -1.15 26.26
N ASN A 308 -13.82 -1.05 27.42
CA ASN A 308 -15.00 -0.20 27.60
C ASN A 308 -14.69 1.28 27.39
N ARG A 309 -13.50 1.76 27.82
CA ARG A 309 -13.04 3.12 27.52
C ARG A 309 -12.88 3.34 26.02
N MET A 310 -12.27 2.39 25.30
CA MET A 310 -12.12 2.48 23.84
C MET A 310 -13.47 2.51 23.14
N ARG A 311 -14.39 1.61 23.53
CA ARG A 311 -15.75 1.57 23.02
C ARG A 311 -16.46 2.90 23.24
N ALA A 312 -16.46 3.42 24.47
CA ALA A 312 -17.08 4.68 24.80
C ALA A 312 -16.51 5.87 24.00
N ALA A 313 -15.21 5.85 23.65
CA ALA A 313 -14.59 6.91 22.85
C ALA A 313 -15.12 6.94 21.39
N VAL A 314 -15.51 5.79 20.85
CA VAL A 314 -16.02 5.65 19.48
C VAL A 314 -17.55 5.54 19.41
N THR A 315 -18.23 5.38 20.54
CA THR A 315 -19.71 5.36 20.60
C THR A 315 -20.31 6.77 20.66
N GLY A 316 -21.42 6.98 19.97
CA GLY A 316 -22.24 8.19 20.07
C GLY A 316 -22.57 8.83 18.71
N GLN A 317 -23.33 9.93 18.75
CA GLN A 317 -23.69 10.66 17.53
C GLN A 317 -22.52 11.48 17.00
N GLN A 318 -22.39 11.49 15.68
CA GLN A 318 -21.37 12.23 14.94
C GLN A 318 -21.99 12.99 13.79
N ILE A 319 -21.54 14.23 13.58
CA ILE A 319 -21.97 15.03 12.45
C ILE A 319 -20.85 14.99 11.41
N LEU A 320 -21.11 14.34 10.28
CA LEU A 320 -20.18 14.23 9.16
C LEU A 320 -20.86 14.76 7.90
N GLN A 321 -20.29 15.83 7.32
CA GLN A 321 -20.85 16.50 6.14
C GLN A 321 -22.35 16.89 6.26
N GLY A 322 -22.81 17.15 7.49
CA GLY A 322 -24.21 17.50 7.78
C GLY A 322 -25.14 16.31 8.06
N PHE A 323 -24.64 15.06 7.95
CA PHE A 323 -25.38 13.86 8.35
C PHE A 323 -25.11 13.52 9.82
N GLU A 324 -26.17 13.19 10.55
CA GLU A 324 -26.08 12.63 11.90
C GLU A 324 -25.93 11.10 11.80
N ILE A 325 -24.80 10.59 12.26
CA ILE A 325 -24.45 9.17 12.21
C ILE A 325 -24.26 8.69 13.64
N GLU A 326 -25.05 7.70 14.06
CA GLU A 326 -24.85 7.02 15.33
C GLU A 326 -23.81 5.91 15.16
N THR A 327 -22.74 5.98 15.95
CA THR A 327 -21.63 5.03 15.87
C THR A 327 -21.57 4.15 17.11
N SER A 328 -21.20 2.89 16.90
CA SER A 328 -20.95 1.89 17.94
C SER A 328 -19.78 1.00 17.53
N ALA A 329 -19.21 0.26 18.46
CA ALA A 329 -18.19 -0.73 18.16
C ALA A 329 -18.36 -2.01 18.99
N SER A 330 -18.09 -3.14 18.35
CA SER A 330 -17.96 -4.44 18.97
C SER A 330 -16.49 -4.73 19.23
N ILE A 331 -16.13 -5.07 20.47
CA ILE A 331 -14.73 -5.26 20.86
C ILE A 331 -14.50 -6.66 21.43
N GLY A 332 -13.54 -7.37 20.87
CA GLY A 332 -13.00 -8.62 21.43
C GLY A 332 -11.67 -8.38 22.13
N ILE A 333 -11.45 -9.07 23.24
CA ILE A 333 -10.25 -8.92 24.06
C ILE A 333 -9.59 -10.28 24.17
N ALA A 334 -8.27 -10.37 23.92
CA ALA A 334 -7.52 -11.59 24.19
C ALA A 334 -6.21 -11.26 24.90
N MET A 335 -5.89 -12.08 25.89
CA MET A 335 -4.69 -11.92 26.72
C MET A 335 -3.71 -13.06 26.45
N ALA A 336 -2.43 -12.72 26.37
CA ALA A 336 -1.38 -13.72 26.26
C ALA A 336 -1.31 -14.52 27.57
N ASN A 337 -1.54 -15.81 27.49
CA ASN A 337 -1.43 -16.72 28.62
C ASN A 337 -0.06 -17.44 28.63
N ALA A 338 0.26 -18.12 29.73
CA ALA A 338 1.53 -18.81 29.88
C ALA A 338 1.74 -19.91 28.83
N ALA A 339 0.69 -20.63 28.45
CA ALA A 339 0.74 -21.70 27.45
C ALA A 339 1.15 -21.17 26.06
N LEU A 340 0.52 -20.09 25.60
CA LEU A 340 0.88 -19.40 24.36
C LEU A 340 2.35 -18.95 24.32
N LEU A 341 2.85 -18.47 25.46
CA LEU A 341 4.23 -18.00 25.59
C LEU A 341 5.25 -19.15 25.64
N SER A 342 4.87 -20.35 26.11
CA SER A 342 5.77 -21.50 26.23
C SER A 342 5.76 -22.46 25.04
N GLU A 343 4.61 -22.61 24.36
CA GLU A 343 4.40 -23.67 23.36
C GLU A 343 4.69 -23.24 21.92
N MET A 344 4.75 -21.93 21.65
CA MET A 344 4.80 -21.39 20.29
C MET A 344 5.99 -20.43 20.12
N SER A 345 6.34 -20.09 18.87
CA SER A 345 7.20 -18.93 18.60
C SER A 345 6.41 -17.64 18.88
N SER A 346 7.10 -16.52 19.15
CA SER A 346 6.41 -15.24 19.38
C SER A 346 5.65 -14.74 18.16
N SER A 347 6.09 -15.09 16.96
CA SER A 347 5.37 -14.81 15.71
C SER A 347 4.07 -15.59 15.62
N ASP A 348 4.10 -16.89 15.91
CA ASP A 348 2.88 -17.72 15.86
C ASP A 348 1.91 -17.35 16.97
N ALA A 349 2.43 -17.10 18.19
CA ALA A 349 1.62 -16.62 19.31
C ALA A 349 0.95 -15.27 19.00
N ALA A 350 1.61 -14.37 18.27
CA ALA A 350 1.01 -13.11 17.83
C ALA A 350 -0.20 -13.34 16.90
N VAL A 351 -0.07 -14.25 15.95
CA VAL A 351 -1.17 -14.62 15.03
C VAL A 351 -2.33 -15.27 15.78
N THR A 352 -2.03 -16.23 16.67
CA THR A 352 -3.05 -16.90 17.48
C THR A 352 -3.77 -15.94 18.41
N LEU A 353 -3.05 -15.04 19.08
CA LEU A 353 -3.65 -14.05 19.99
C LEU A 353 -4.54 -13.07 19.24
N LEU A 354 -4.15 -12.64 18.03
CA LEU A 354 -4.99 -11.82 17.17
C LEU A 354 -6.27 -12.55 16.79
N HIS A 355 -6.19 -13.83 16.43
CA HIS A 355 -7.36 -14.66 16.12
C HIS A 355 -8.29 -14.88 17.33
N HIS A 356 -7.72 -15.02 18.53
CA HIS A 356 -8.51 -15.10 19.77
C HIS A 356 -9.30 -13.81 20.01
N ALA A 357 -8.68 -12.65 19.80
CA ALA A 357 -9.35 -11.35 19.94
C ALA A 357 -10.46 -11.17 18.90
N ASP A 358 -10.21 -11.56 17.65
CA ASP A 358 -11.22 -11.58 16.57
C ASP A 358 -12.42 -12.48 16.92
N SER A 359 -12.16 -13.69 17.41
CA SER A 359 -13.21 -14.63 17.84
C SER A 359 -14.08 -14.05 18.95
N ALA A 360 -13.48 -13.34 19.91
CA ALA A 360 -14.21 -12.66 20.97
C ALA A 360 -15.03 -11.47 20.45
N MET A 361 -14.50 -10.71 19.48
CA MET A 361 -15.21 -9.61 18.83
C MET A 361 -16.44 -10.13 18.08
N TYR A 362 -16.30 -11.24 17.36
CA TYR A 362 -17.41 -11.88 16.69
C TYR A 362 -18.51 -12.30 17.69
N ARG A 363 -18.14 -12.83 18.86
CA ARG A 363 -19.10 -13.13 19.93
C ARG A 363 -19.78 -11.87 20.47
N ALA A 364 -19.08 -10.73 20.54
CA ALA A 364 -19.66 -9.46 20.91
C ALA A 364 -20.76 -9.04 19.91
N LYS A 365 -20.53 -9.24 18.60
CA LYS A 365 -21.53 -9.01 17.56
C LYS A 365 -22.75 -9.92 17.73
N GLN A 366 -22.55 -11.22 17.94
CA GLN A 366 -23.66 -12.19 18.14
C GLN A 366 -24.51 -11.89 19.37
N ARG A 367 -23.93 -11.28 20.41
CA ARG A 367 -24.63 -10.92 21.65
C ARG A 367 -25.29 -9.54 21.61
N GLY A 368 -25.52 -9.00 20.42
CA GLY A 368 -26.26 -7.75 20.21
C GLY A 368 -25.40 -6.52 19.90
N ARG A 369 -24.13 -6.71 19.51
CA ARG A 369 -23.18 -5.64 19.14
C ARG A 369 -22.95 -4.62 20.27
N GLY A 370 -22.14 -3.59 20.01
CA GLY A 370 -21.94 -2.45 20.93
C GLY A 370 -21.42 -2.82 22.32
N ARG A 371 -20.64 -3.90 22.43
CA ARG A 371 -20.14 -4.45 23.69
C ARG A 371 -18.73 -4.98 23.58
N CYS A 372 -18.15 -5.26 24.74
CA CYS A 372 -16.84 -5.88 24.87
C CYS A 372 -16.98 -7.34 25.34
N GLU A 373 -16.22 -8.24 24.75
CA GLU A 373 -16.18 -9.66 25.14
C GLU A 373 -14.73 -10.12 25.33
N MET A 374 -14.47 -10.82 26.43
CA MET A 374 -13.16 -11.41 26.72
C MET A 374 -13.08 -12.82 26.16
N TYR A 375 -12.05 -13.13 25.38
CA TYR A 375 -11.80 -14.46 24.85
C TYR A 375 -11.80 -15.52 25.94
N SER A 376 -12.50 -16.62 25.70
CA SER A 376 -12.40 -17.85 26.47
C SER A 376 -12.17 -19.04 25.53
N GLU A 377 -11.49 -20.10 25.99
CA GLU A 377 -11.24 -21.29 25.17
C GLU A 377 -12.54 -21.94 24.67
N GLU A 378 -13.62 -21.84 25.44
CA GLU A 378 -14.96 -22.25 25.03
C GLU A 378 -15.46 -21.52 23.77
N MET A 379 -15.00 -20.29 23.50
CA MET A 379 -15.36 -19.56 22.28
C MET A 379 -14.81 -20.23 21.02
N SER A 380 -13.55 -20.69 21.05
CA SER A 380 -12.93 -21.38 19.92
C SER A 380 -13.59 -22.73 19.65
N ALA A 381 -13.98 -23.45 20.70
CA ALA A 381 -14.72 -24.71 20.56
C ALA A 381 -16.11 -24.47 19.94
N ASN A 382 -16.87 -23.51 20.47
CA ASN A 382 -18.20 -23.15 19.97
C ASN A 382 -18.18 -22.60 18.54
N ALA A 383 -17.17 -21.83 18.14
CA ALA A 383 -17.08 -21.27 16.79
C ALA A 383 -16.83 -22.37 15.74
N ARG A 384 -15.91 -23.31 16.02
CA ARG A 384 -15.68 -24.49 15.17
C ARG A 384 -16.92 -25.37 15.09
N GLU A 385 -17.59 -25.58 16.22
CA GLU A 385 -18.82 -26.36 16.30
C GLU A 385 -19.96 -25.72 15.51
N LYS A 386 -20.16 -24.41 15.61
CA LYS A 386 -21.15 -23.67 14.82
C LYS A 386 -20.86 -23.73 13.32
N SER A 387 -19.60 -23.55 12.91
CA SER A 387 -19.21 -23.63 11.49
C SER A 387 -19.46 -25.04 10.93
N ALA A 388 -19.09 -26.08 11.68
CA ALA A 388 -19.38 -27.47 11.32
C ALA A 388 -20.89 -27.73 11.22
N LEU A 389 -21.67 -27.25 12.20
CA LEU A 389 -23.12 -27.39 12.22
C LEU A 389 -23.80 -26.66 11.04
N SER A 390 -23.25 -25.52 10.58
CA SER A 390 -23.79 -24.77 9.45
C SER A 390 -23.65 -25.55 8.15
N SER A 391 -22.46 -26.11 7.93
CA SER A 391 -22.19 -26.98 6.78
C SER A 391 -23.02 -28.26 6.82
N GLN A 392 -23.34 -28.76 8.01
CA GLN A 392 -24.23 -29.91 8.18
C GLN A 392 -25.69 -29.54 7.92
N LEU A 393 -26.16 -28.36 8.33
CA LEU A 393 -27.53 -27.89 8.10
C LEU A 393 -27.81 -27.67 6.61
N GLU A 394 -26.86 -27.13 5.86
CA GLU A 394 -26.97 -27.00 4.40
C GLU A 394 -27.14 -28.37 3.73
N ARG A 395 -26.36 -29.37 4.16
CA ARG A 395 -26.50 -30.75 3.70
C ARG A 395 -27.81 -31.40 4.16
N ALA A 396 -28.31 -31.06 5.34
CA ALA A 396 -29.55 -31.60 5.89
C ALA A 396 -30.76 -31.27 5.01
N LEU A 397 -30.78 -30.06 4.44
CA LEU A 397 -31.81 -29.64 3.49
C LEU A 397 -31.83 -30.48 2.21
N ALA A 398 -30.67 -31.01 1.79
CA ALA A 398 -30.52 -31.84 0.59
C ALA A 398 -30.64 -33.35 0.85
N THR A 399 -30.70 -33.81 2.10
CA THR A 399 -30.57 -35.24 2.47
C THR A 399 -31.71 -35.75 3.35
N ASP A 400 -32.90 -35.16 3.26
CA ASP A 400 -34.12 -35.57 3.98
C ASP A 400 -33.93 -35.72 5.51
N GLN A 401 -33.03 -34.93 6.09
CA GLN A 401 -32.77 -34.94 7.53
C GLN A 401 -33.70 -33.99 8.30
N LEU A 402 -34.38 -33.08 7.60
CA LEU A 402 -35.38 -32.20 8.19
C LEU A 402 -36.75 -32.90 8.14
N PHE A 403 -37.51 -32.79 9.22
CA PHE A 403 -38.87 -33.32 9.31
C PHE A 403 -39.75 -32.41 10.15
N LEU A 404 -41.07 -32.52 9.97
CA LEU A 404 -42.05 -31.79 10.76
C LEU A 404 -42.66 -32.70 11.83
N VAL A 405 -42.85 -32.15 13.02
CA VAL A 405 -43.76 -32.71 14.01
C VAL A 405 -44.94 -31.76 14.18
N TYR A 406 -46.09 -32.30 14.54
CA TYR A 406 -47.34 -31.55 14.56
C TYR A 406 -47.91 -31.48 15.96
N GLN A 407 -48.13 -30.27 16.46
CA GLN A 407 -48.78 -30.05 17.73
C GLN A 407 -50.25 -29.68 17.50
N PRO A 408 -51.22 -30.45 18.01
CA PRO A 408 -52.64 -30.21 17.74
C PRO A 408 -53.15 -28.94 18.45
N VAL A 409 -53.90 -28.13 17.74
CA VAL A 409 -54.65 -26.98 18.26
C VAL A 409 -56.10 -27.42 18.48
N VAL A 410 -56.57 -27.37 19.74
CA VAL A 410 -57.88 -27.88 20.15
C VAL A 410 -58.79 -26.73 20.53
N SER A 411 -60.01 -26.71 19.98
CA SER A 411 -61.03 -25.74 20.36
C SER A 411 -61.49 -25.98 21.78
N THR A 412 -61.41 -24.95 22.63
CA THR A 412 -61.91 -25.01 24.02
C THR A 412 -63.44 -25.07 24.10
N HIS A 413 -64.14 -24.64 23.05
CA HIS A 413 -65.60 -24.68 22.99
C HIS A 413 -66.12 -26.07 22.59
N THR A 414 -65.52 -26.69 21.57
CA THR A 414 -66.02 -27.96 21.01
C THR A 414 -65.22 -29.19 21.45
N GLY A 415 -64.02 -29.01 22.00
CA GLY A 415 -63.09 -30.09 22.33
C GLY A 415 -62.48 -30.79 21.11
N ARG A 416 -62.75 -30.30 19.89
CA ARG A 416 -62.25 -30.89 18.64
C ARG A 416 -60.93 -30.25 18.24
N THR A 417 -60.04 -31.04 17.63
CA THR A 417 -58.84 -30.50 16.96
C THR A 417 -59.28 -29.68 15.76
N VAL A 418 -58.89 -28.41 15.73
CA VAL A 418 -59.23 -27.45 14.68
C VAL A 418 -58.03 -27.10 13.80
N GLY A 419 -56.83 -27.47 14.22
CA GLY A 419 -55.62 -27.22 13.46
C GLY A 419 -54.42 -27.94 14.04
N ALA A 420 -53.26 -27.71 13.44
CA ALA A 420 -51.98 -28.15 13.99
C ALA A 420 -50.87 -27.15 13.66
N GLU A 421 -49.95 -26.99 14.60
CA GLU A 421 -48.71 -26.23 14.41
C GLU A 421 -47.62 -27.15 13.87
N ALA A 422 -47.07 -26.78 12.72
CA ALA A 422 -45.93 -27.45 12.09
C ALA A 422 -44.62 -27.00 12.74
N LEU A 423 -43.99 -27.91 13.46
CA LEU A 423 -42.77 -27.67 14.21
C LEU A 423 -41.58 -28.37 13.56
N LEU A 424 -40.64 -27.60 13.02
CA LEU A 424 -39.44 -28.12 12.39
C LEU A 424 -38.56 -28.90 13.37
N ARG A 425 -38.04 -30.04 12.92
CA ARG A 425 -37.04 -30.86 13.60
C ARG A 425 -35.94 -31.24 12.62
N TRP A 426 -34.73 -31.42 13.16
CA TRP A 426 -33.60 -31.92 12.40
C TRP A 426 -33.08 -33.22 13.00
N GLN A 427 -33.17 -34.31 12.25
CA GLN A 427 -32.57 -35.59 12.57
C GLN A 427 -31.07 -35.55 12.27
N HIS A 428 -30.27 -35.08 13.22
CA HIS A 428 -28.83 -35.00 13.07
C HIS A 428 -28.20 -36.41 13.21
N PRO A 429 -27.25 -36.83 12.35
CA PRO A 429 -26.63 -38.16 12.39
C PRO A 429 -26.01 -38.51 13.76
N ASP A 430 -25.25 -37.59 14.33
CA ASP A 430 -24.52 -37.84 15.60
C ASP A 430 -25.24 -37.32 16.86
N ARG A 431 -26.11 -36.31 16.73
CA ARG A 431 -26.72 -35.59 17.88
C ARG A 431 -28.18 -35.93 18.13
N GLY A 432 -28.77 -36.80 17.30
CA GLY A 432 -30.18 -37.13 17.37
C GLY A 432 -31.08 -35.96 16.93
N VAL A 433 -32.29 -35.90 17.46
CA VAL A 433 -33.29 -34.90 17.07
C VAL A 433 -32.97 -33.54 17.70
N LEU A 434 -32.67 -32.56 16.86
CA LEU A 434 -32.45 -31.18 17.24
C LEU A 434 -33.71 -30.33 17.02
N THR A 435 -33.92 -29.36 17.90
CA THR A 435 -35.02 -28.39 17.85
C THR A 435 -34.55 -27.03 17.29
N PRO A 436 -35.46 -26.19 16.77
CA PRO A 436 -35.10 -24.92 16.13
C PRO A 436 -34.17 -24.02 16.96
N PRO A 437 -34.32 -23.86 18.29
CA PRO A 437 -33.42 -23.01 19.09
C PRO A 437 -31.92 -23.34 18.95
N VAL A 438 -31.57 -24.57 18.58
CA VAL A 438 -30.17 -25.00 18.40
C VAL A 438 -29.57 -24.52 17.09
N PHE A 439 -30.36 -24.39 16.02
CA PHE A 439 -29.86 -24.13 14.66
C PHE A 439 -30.54 -22.95 13.93
N LEU A 440 -31.59 -22.36 14.49
CA LEU A 440 -32.35 -21.28 13.85
C LEU A 440 -31.50 -20.03 13.65
N ALA A 441 -30.79 -19.58 14.69
CA ALA A 441 -29.86 -18.45 14.58
C ALA A 441 -28.79 -18.69 13.51
N LEU A 442 -28.35 -19.94 13.36
CA LEU A 442 -27.37 -20.32 12.34
C LEU A 442 -27.96 -20.26 10.93
N ALA A 443 -29.21 -20.72 10.77
CA ALA A 443 -29.94 -20.60 9.51
C ALA A 443 -30.15 -19.14 9.11
N GLU A 444 -30.40 -18.25 10.07
CA GLU A 444 -30.56 -16.82 9.82
C GLU A 444 -29.25 -16.15 9.42
N GLU A 445 -28.16 -16.43 10.14
CA GLU A 445 -26.81 -15.91 9.84
C GLU A 445 -26.32 -16.37 8.46
N SER A 446 -26.51 -17.65 8.13
CA SER A 446 -26.08 -18.25 6.85
C SER A 446 -27.01 -17.96 5.67
N GLY A 447 -28.21 -17.40 5.92
CA GLY A 447 -29.23 -17.19 4.90
C GLY A 447 -30.03 -18.45 4.52
N LEU A 448 -29.74 -19.61 5.13
CA LEU A 448 -30.49 -20.86 4.93
C LEU A 448 -31.93 -20.80 5.45
N ILE A 449 -32.29 -19.80 6.26
CA ILE A 449 -33.65 -19.64 6.79
C ILE A 449 -34.71 -19.52 5.70
N GLY A 450 -34.40 -18.87 4.58
CA GLY A 450 -35.30 -18.77 3.42
C GLY A 450 -35.58 -20.15 2.81
N PRO A 451 -34.56 -20.86 2.30
CA PRO A 451 -34.72 -22.21 1.76
C PRO A 451 -35.37 -23.22 2.72
N ILE A 452 -35.03 -23.17 4.02
CA ILE A 452 -35.66 -24.01 5.05
C ILE A 452 -37.15 -23.68 5.19
N GLY A 453 -37.50 -22.40 5.25
CA GLY A 453 -38.89 -21.98 5.35
C GLY A 453 -39.74 -22.35 4.14
N ASP A 454 -39.17 -22.26 2.93
CA ASP A 454 -39.82 -22.73 1.70
C ASP A 454 -40.05 -24.24 1.71
N TRP A 455 -39.11 -24.99 2.28
CA TRP A 455 -39.25 -26.44 2.46
C TRP A 455 -40.33 -26.77 3.50
N VAL A 456 -40.33 -26.09 4.66
CA VAL A 456 -41.33 -26.26 5.72
C VAL A 456 -42.74 -26.01 5.19
N THR A 457 -42.93 -24.91 4.45
CA THR A 457 -44.23 -24.53 3.88
C THR A 457 -44.75 -25.60 2.93
N ARG A 458 -43.91 -26.06 1.99
CA ARG A 458 -44.29 -27.12 1.04
C ARG A 458 -44.60 -28.43 1.75
N GLN A 459 -43.78 -28.84 2.72
CA GLN A 459 -43.98 -30.09 3.43
C GLN A 459 -45.26 -30.06 4.27
N ALA A 460 -45.53 -28.98 4.99
CA ALA A 460 -46.74 -28.81 5.77
C ALA A 460 -48.01 -28.80 4.90
N CYS A 461 -47.99 -28.11 3.76
CA CYS A 461 -49.09 -28.14 2.79
C CYS A 461 -49.34 -29.55 2.25
N ASN A 462 -48.28 -30.29 1.90
CA ASN A 462 -48.41 -31.67 1.41
C ASN A 462 -48.96 -32.61 2.48
N ASP A 463 -48.50 -32.50 3.73
CA ASP A 463 -48.97 -33.34 4.83
C ASP A 463 -50.45 -33.06 5.16
N MET A 464 -50.86 -31.78 5.12
CA MET A 464 -52.27 -31.41 5.25
C MET A 464 -53.14 -31.97 4.13
N ARG A 465 -52.70 -31.89 2.87
CA ARG A 465 -53.41 -32.49 1.73
C ARG A 465 -53.57 -33.99 1.91
N ASN A 466 -52.52 -34.68 2.35
CA ASN A 466 -52.57 -36.11 2.62
C ASN A 466 -53.60 -36.47 3.70
N TRP A 467 -53.72 -35.68 4.77
CA TRP A 467 -54.73 -35.91 5.82
C TRP A 467 -56.16 -35.67 5.32
N LEU A 468 -56.35 -34.64 4.48
CA LEU A 468 -57.65 -34.38 3.84
C LEU A 468 -58.06 -35.53 2.90
N ASP A 469 -57.12 -36.08 2.11
CA ASP A 469 -57.39 -37.19 1.19
C ASP A 469 -57.75 -38.50 1.92
N ARG A 470 -57.25 -38.67 3.14
CA ARG A 470 -57.56 -39.82 4.00
C ARG A 470 -58.81 -39.64 4.84
N ASN A 471 -59.49 -38.49 4.73
CA ASN A 471 -60.61 -38.10 5.59
C ASN A 471 -60.28 -38.12 7.09
N GLU A 472 -59.01 -37.87 7.45
CA GLU A 472 -58.58 -37.79 8.85
C GLU A 472 -58.93 -36.41 9.46
N ILE A 473 -59.01 -35.39 8.60
CA ILE A 473 -59.41 -34.02 8.92
C ILE A 473 -60.45 -33.53 7.91
N ASP A 474 -61.15 -32.44 8.24
CA ASP A 474 -62.11 -31.79 7.33
C ASP A 474 -61.54 -30.47 6.77
N GLY A 475 -62.26 -29.87 5.82
CA GLY A 475 -61.84 -28.64 5.14
C GLY A 475 -61.77 -27.39 6.04
N SER A 476 -62.24 -27.47 7.30
CA SER A 476 -62.13 -26.38 8.27
C SER A 476 -60.85 -26.43 9.10
N PHE A 477 -60.03 -27.48 8.95
CA PHE A 477 -58.74 -27.61 9.61
C PHE A 477 -57.77 -26.53 9.11
N VAL A 478 -56.94 -25.98 10.02
CA VAL A 478 -55.93 -24.96 9.70
C VAL A 478 -54.53 -25.44 10.06
N MET A 479 -53.59 -25.29 9.14
CA MET A 479 -52.16 -25.54 9.36
C MET A 479 -51.48 -24.25 9.81
N HIS A 480 -50.79 -24.27 10.95
CA HIS A 480 -50.04 -23.13 11.47
C HIS A 480 -48.54 -23.30 11.18
N ILE A 481 -47.89 -22.29 10.60
CA ILE A 481 -46.46 -22.32 10.26
C ILE A 481 -45.76 -21.06 10.78
N ASN A 482 -44.65 -21.25 11.51
CA ASN A 482 -43.81 -20.15 11.96
C ASN A 482 -43.00 -19.54 10.81
N VAL A 483 -43.00 -18.21 10.71
CA VAL A 483 -42.29 -17.44 9.67
C VAL A 483 -41.30 -16.47 10.34
N SER A 484 -40.09 -16.41 9.80
CA SER A 484 -39.05 -15.46 10.26
C SER A 484 -39.21 -14.07 9.63
N ALA A 485 -38.70 -13.04 10.32
CA ALA A 485 -38.64 -11.65 9.82
C ALA A 485 -38.00 -11.55 8.42
N ARG A 486 -36.92 -12.30 8.22
CA ARG A 486 -36.16 -12.30 6.98
C ARG A 486 -36.93 -12.87 5.80
N GLN A 487 -37.83 -13.83 6.05
CA GLN A 487 -38.72 -14.35 5.00
C GLN A 487 -39.81 -13.34 4.65
N LEU A 488 -40.39 -12.63 5.64
CA LEU A 488 -41.38 -11.60 5.37
C LEU A 488 -40.82 -10.43 4.55
N GLY A 489 -39.55 -10.08 4.77
CA GLY A 489 -38.85 -9.06 3.97
C GLY A 489 -38.45 -9.51 2.56
N ASP A 490 -38.60 -10.79 2.20
CA ASP A 490 -38.30 -11.27 0.85
C ASP A 490 -39.47 -10.98 -0.09
N ALA A 491 -39.22 -10.18 -1.12
CA ALA A 491 -40.21 -9.76 -2.11
C ALA A 491 -40.90 -10.94 -2.82
N THR A 492 -40.27 -12.12 -2.88
CA THR A 492 -40.80 -13.30 -3.55
C THR A 492 -41.49 -14.29 -2.59
N PHE A 493 -41.55 -13.99 -1.29
CA PHE A 493 -42.15 -14.86 -0.28
C PHE A 493 -43.62 -15.18 -0.56
N VAL A 494 -44.42 -14.16 -0.88
CA VAL A 494 -45.86 -14.33 -1.17
C VAL A 494 -46.07 -15.27 -2.37
N GLU A 495 -45.30 -15.08 -3.43
CA GLU A 495 -45.39 -15.91 -4.64
C GLU A 495 -45.06 -17.37 -4.34
N ARG A 496 -44.01 -17.64 -3.56
CA ARG A 496 -43.60 -19.01 -3.18
C ARG A 496 -44.62 -19.69 -2.27
N THR A 497 -45.18 -18.97 -1.30
CA THR A 497 -46.22 -19.51 -0.40
C THR A 497 -47.50 -19.85 -1.17
N MET A 498 -47.93 -18.96 -2.08
CA MET A 498 -49.10 -19.21 -2.93
C MET A 498 -48.87 -20.38 -3.89
N ALA A 499 -47.67 -20.53 -4.43
CA ALA A 499 -47.31 -21.69 -5.24
C ALA A 499 -47.40 -23.00 -4.44
N ALA A 500 -46.89 -23.02 -3.20
CA ALA A 500 -46.96 -24.19 -2.33
C ALA A 500 -48.41 -24.60 -2.00
N LEU A 501 -49.29 -23.64 -1.72
CA LEU A 501 -50.73 -23.88 -1.52
C LEU A 501 -51.39 -24.44 -2.77
N HIS A 502 -51.11 -23.83 -3.93
CA HIS A 502 -51.66 -24.26 -5.21
C HIS A 502 -51.24 -25.69 -5.58
N ASP A 503 -49.95 -26.01 -5.43
CA ASP A 503 -49.40 -27.34 -5.73
C ASP A 503 -50.03 -28.43 -4.83
N ALA A 504 -50.27 -28.11 -3.56
CA ALA A 504 -50.95 -29.00 -2.62
C ALA A 504 -52.48 -28.98 -2.75
N LYS A 505 -53.06 -28.13 -3.62
CA LYS A 505 -54.50 -27.92 -3.79
C LYS A 505 -55.21 -27.58 -2.47
N LEU A 506 -54.62 -26.64 -1.74
CA LEU A 506 -55.17 -26.07 -0.52
C LEU A 506 -55.70 -24.66 -0.78
N GLU A 507 -56.78 -24.31 -0.09
CA GLU A 507 -57.32 -22.96 -0.11
C GLU A 507 -56.52 -22.06 0.86
N PRO A 508 -56.34 -20.75 0.57
CA PRO A 508 -55.54 -19.86 1.42
C PRO A 508 -55.99 -19.78 2.88
N HIS A 509 -57.30 -19.96 3.15
CA HIS A 509 -57.84 -19.94 4.52
C HIS A 509 -57.47 -21.16 5.37
N GLN A 510 -56.74 -22.12 4.79
CA GLN A 510 -56.30 -23.36 5.44
C GLN A 510 -54.87 -23.27 5.98
N LEU A 511 -54.19 -22.14 5.77
CA LEU A 511 -52.82 -21.90 6.22
C LEU A 511 -52.72 -20.59 7.00
N ASP A 512 -52.33 -20.69 8.26
CA ASP A 512 -52.03 -19.56 9.13
C ASP A 512 -50.50 -19.39 9.25
N LEU A 513 -50.03 -18.18 8.95
CA LEU A 513 -48.63 -17.80 9.11
C LEU A 513 -48.44 -17.12 10.46
N GLU A 514 -47.64 -17.73 11.33
CA GLU A 514 -47.35 -17.23 12.66
C GLU A 514 -46.05 -16.45 12.66
N VAL A 515 -46.08 -15.29 13.33
CA VAL A 515 -44.93 -14.40 13.48
C VAL A 515 -44.77 -14.02 14.93
N THR A 516 -43.54 -13.97 15.42
CA THR A 516 -43.28 -13.52 16.79
C THR A 516 -43.49 -12.02 16.93
N GLU A 517 -43.97 -11.56 18.09
CA GLU A 517 -44.20 -10.13 18.36
C GLU A 517 -42.93 -9.27 18.14
N THR A 518 -41.75 -9.81 18.48
CA THR A 518 -40.45 -9.17 18.22
C THR A 518 -40.19 -8.92 16.73
N THR A 519 -40.66 -9.80 15.85
CA THR A 519 -40.50 -9.65 14.39
C THR A 519 -41.26 -8.43 13.86
N LEU A 520 -42.40 -8.08 14.47
CA LEU A 520 -43.22 -6.95 14.06
C LEU A 520 -42.70 -5.59 14.58
N LEU A 521 -41.82 -5.60 15.59
CA LEU A 521 -41.29 -4.39 16.21
C LEU A 521 -40.02 -3.87 15.53
N ASP A 522 -39.25 -4.73 14.86
CA ASP A 522 -38.03 -4.35 14.13
C ASP A 522 -38.31 -3.61 12.81
N ASP A 523 -39.52 -3.67 12.27
CA ASP A 523 -39.90 -3.06 10.98
C ASP A 523 -40.56 -1.68 11.10
N LYS A 524 -40.36 -0.98 12.23
CA LYS A 524 -40.73 0.44 12.36
C LYS A 524 -39.65 1.34 11.75
N GLY A 525 -39.53 1.30 10.44
CA GLY A 525 -38.62 2.15 9.68
C GLY A 525 -38.87 2.12 8.17
N SER A 526 -40.10 2.46 7.76
CA SER A 526 -40.37 2.95 6.39
C SER A 526 -40.30 4.47 6.36
#